data_AF-A0A7X9HVH8-F1
#
_entry.id   AF-A0A7X9HVH8-F1
#
_cell.length_a   1.000
_cell.length_b   1.000
_cell.length_c   1.000
_cell.angle_alpha   90.00
_cell.angle_beta   90.00
_cell.angle_gamma   90.00
#
_symmetry.space_group_name_H-M   'P 1'
#
loop_
_entity.id
_entity.type
_entity.pdbx_description
1 polymer ?
#
loop_
_entity_poly.entity_id
_entity_poly.type
_entity_poly.pdbx_seq_one_letter_code
_entity_poly.pdbx_strand_id
1 'polypeptide(L)' 'ERINAFVDKLDKEYQVKLDELLNKYHKLGELQQYSFDFNINVQLRFFSSINLAKSVGVPEISILKNEDEIDEYFLC' A
#
# COMPACT_ATOMS: atom_id res chain seq x y z
N GLU A 1 17.48 -31.30 34.97
CA GLU A 1 17.28 -29.84 35.08
C GLU A 1 17.92 -29.04 33.94
N ARG A 2 19.23 -29.14 33.67
CA ARG A 2 19.91 -28.37 32.59
C ARG A 2 19.34 -28.57 31.17
N ILE A 3 18.95 -29.79 30.81
CA ILE A 3 18.38 -30.09 29.48
C ILE A 3 17.01 -29.42 29.31
N ASN A 4 16.16 -29.49 30.33
CA ASN A 4 14.84 -28.87 30.30
C ASN A 4 14.97 -27.34 30.16
N ALA A 5 15.86 -26.72 30.93
CA ALA A 5 16.10 -25.28 30.82
C ALA A 5 16.63 -24.86 29.43
N PHE A 6 17.43 -25.70 28.78
CA PHE A 6 17.90 -25.46 27.42
C PHE A 6 16.75 -25.58 26.40
N VAL A 7 15.92 -26.62 26.53
CA VAL A 7 14.74 -26.82 25.66
C VAL A 7 13.75 -25.67 25.83
N ASP A 8 13.46 -25.24 27.06
CA ASP A 8 12.54 -24.12 27.34
C ASP A 8 13.06 -22.79 26.75
N LYS A 9 14.37 -22.58 26.79
CA LYS A 9 14.99 -21.41 26.15
C LYS A 9 14.83 -21.47 24.62
N LEU A 10 15.09 -22.63 24.04
CA LEU A 10 14.97 -22.85 22.60
C LEU A 10 13.52 -22.62 22.15
N ASP A 11 12.55 -23.16 22.88
CA ASP A 11 11.12 -23.01 22.57
C ASP A 11 10.69 -21.53 22.57
N LYS A 12 11.09 -20.77 23.60
CA LYS A 12 10.84 -19.32 23.65
C LYS A 12 11.47 -18.57 22.48
N GLU A 13 12.71 -18.90 22.11
CA GLU A 13 13.38 -18.26 20.96
C GLU A 13 12.66 -18.55 19.64
N TYR A 14 12.15 -19.77 19.45
CA TYR A 14 11.41 -20.13 18.24
C TYR A 14 9.99 -19.54 18.22
N GLN A 15 9.32 -19.39 19.35
CA GLN A 15 8.04 -18.68 19.45
C GLN A 15 8.18 -17.23 18.99
N VAL A 16 9.20 -16.51 19.46
CA VAL A 16 9.46 -15.13 19.01
C VAL A 16 9.71 -15.06 17.51
N LYS A 17 10.53 -15.97 16.96
CA LYS A 17 10.78 -16.03 15.50
C LYS A 17 9.52 -16.34 14.71
N LEU A 18 8.65 -17.19 15.23
CA LEU A 18 7.37 -17.53 14.60
C LEU A 18 6.45 -16.30 14.57
N ASP A 19 6.33 -15.58 15.68
CA ASP A 19 5.52 -14.37 15.77
C ASP A 19 6.03 -13.28 14.80
N GLU A 20 7.34 -13.09 14.71
CA GLU A 20 7.95 -12.18 13.73
C GLU A 20 7.61 -12.58 12.29
N LEU A 21 7.64 -13.87 11.97
CA LEU A 21 7.30 -14.38 10.64
C LEU A 21 5.83 -14.18 10.31
N LEU A 22 4.93 -14.49 11.25
CA LEU A 22 3.49 -14.32 11.08
C LEU A 22 3.12 -12.85 10.89
N ASN A 23 3.74 -11.94 11.65
CA ASN A 23 3.55 -10.51 11.48
C ASN A 23 3.99 -10.02 10.09
N LYS A 24 5.13 -10.51 9.57
CA LYS A 24 5.57 -10.20 8.21
C LYS A 24 4.58 -10.73 7.16
N TYR A 25 4.09 -11.95 7.37
CA TYR A 25 3.13 -12.58 6.46
C TYR A 25 1.80 -11.82 6.41
N HIS A 26 1.24 -11.45 7.57
CA HIS A 26 0.01 -10.66 7.64
C HIS A 26 0.17 -9.30 6.94
N LYS A 27 1.26 -8.58 7.22
CA LYS A 27 1.55 -7.30 6.57
C LYS A 27 1.66 -7.45 5.05
N LEU A 28 2.26 -8.54 4.57
CA LEU A 28 2.33 -8.82 3.14
C LEU A 28 0.94 -9.10 2.54
N GLY A 29 0.08 -9.84 3.26
CA GLY A 29 -1.30 -10.08 2.86
C GLY A 29 -2.13 -8.80 2.75
N GLU A 30 -1.99 -7.87 3.71
CA GLU A 30 -2.64 -6.56 3.65
C GLU A 30 -2.15 -5.75 2.44
N LEU A 31 -0.82 -5.70 2.21
CA LEU A 31 -0.26 -5.02 1.04
C LEU A 31 -0.75 -5.64 -0.27
N GLN A 32 -0.87 -6.97 -0.32
CA GLN A 32 -1.43 -7.67 -1.48
C GLN A 32 -2.88 -7.26 -1.71
N GLN A 33 -3.70 -7.23 -0.67
CA GLN A 33 -5.09 -6.80 -0.77
C GLN A 33 -5.19 -5.37 -1.32
N TYR A 34 -4.41 -4.42 -0.79
CA TYR A 34 -4.39 -3.05 -1.30
C TYR A 34 -3.87 -2.94 -2.74
N SER A 35 -2.90 -3.78 -3.12
CA SER A 35 -2.34 -3.79 -4.48
C SER A 35 -3.36 -4.20 -5.55
N PHE A 36 -4.42 -4.93 -5.16
CA PHE A 36 -5.50 -5.36 -6.04
C PHE A 36 -6.84 -4.70 -5.76
N ASP A 37 -6.92 -3.78 -4.79
CA ASP A 37 -8.11 -2.95 -4.57
C ASP A 37 -8.24 -1.94 -5.72
N PHE A 38 -9.12 -2.24 -6.66
CA PHE A 38 -9.31 -1.44 -7.87
C PHE A 38 -9.65 0.02 -7.56
N ASN A 39 -10.55 0.28 -6.60
CA ASN A 39 -11.03 1.62 -6.30
C ASN A 39 -9.92 2.49 -5.73
N ILE A 40 -9.16 1.95 -4.77
CA ILE A 40 -8.00 2.64 -4.19
C ILE A 40 -6.95 2.92 -5.27
N ASN A 41 -6.65 1.93 -6.10
CA ASN A 41 -5.63 2.08 -7.15
C ASN A 41 -6.01 3.12 -8.20
N VAL A 42 -7.28 3.19 -8.62
CA VAL A 42 -7.77 4.21 -9.56
C VAL A 42 -7.61 5.60 -8.96
N GLN A 43 -8.04 5.82 -7.72
CA GLN A 43 -7.90 7.11 -7.04
C GLN A 43 -6.43 7.53 -6.90
N LEU A 44 -5.57 6.63 -6.42
CA LEU A 44 -4.14 6.90 -6.27
C LEU A 44 -3.48 7.25 -7.60
N ARG A 45 -3.82 6.53 -8.67
CA ARG A 45 -3.29 6.81 -10.02
C ARG A 45 -3.75 8.17 -10.53
N PHE A 46 -5.01 8.53 -10.32
CA PHE A 46 -5.55 9.82 -10.74
C PHE A 46 -4.88 10.99 -10.03
N PHE A 47 -4.73 10.92 -8.70
CA PHE A 47 -3.96 11.93 -7.96
C PHE A 47 -2.49 11.99 -8.40
N SER A 48 -1.88 10.84 -8.68
CA SER A 48 -0.49 10.78 -9.17
C SER A 48 -0.34 11.41 -10.55
N SER A 49 -1.31 11.25 -11.46
CA SER A 49 -1.28 11.91 -12.78
C SER A 49 -1.40 13.42 -12.67
N ILE A 50 -2.23 13.94 -11.75
CA ILE A 50 -2.33 15.38 -11.47
C ILE A 50 -0.98 15.91 -10.99
N ASN A 51 -0.35 15.23 -10.03
CA ASN A 51 0.96 15.63 -9.51
C ASN A 51 2.06 15.56 -10.58
N LEU A 52 2.03 14.55 -11.44
CA LEU A 52 2.96 14.42 -12.56
C LEU A 52 2.79 15.61 -13.52
N ALA A 53 1.56 15.94 -13.92
CA ALA A 53 1.27 17.08 -14.78
C ALA A 53 1.82 18.40 -14.21
N LYS A 54 1.62 18.63 -12.89
CA LYS A 54 2.22 19.78 -12.18
C LYS A 54 3.75 19.77 -12.24
N SER A 55 4.37 18.62 -12.00
CA SER A 55 5.83 18.47 -11.97
C SER A 55 6.51 18.74 -13.31
N VAL A 56 5.83 18.46 -14.43
CA VAL A 56 6.34 18.70 -15.79
C VAL A 56 5.93 20.08 -16.33
N GLY A 57 5.30 20.93 -15.50
CA GLY A 57 4.98 22.32 -15.83
C GLY A 57 3.70 22.52 -16.62
N VAL A 58 2.77 21.55 -16.62
CA VAL A 58 1.43 21.77 -17.20
C VAL A 58 0.74 22.89 -16.42
N PRO A 59 0.18 23.92 -17.11
CA PRO A 59 -0.56 24.98 -16.44
C PRO A 59 -1.71 24.43 -15.60
N GLU A 60 -1.93 24.97 -14.40
CA GLU A 60 -2.96 24.49 -13.46
C GLU A 60 -4.40 24.53 -14.04
N ILE A 61 -4.64 25.41 -15.02
CA ILE A 61 -5.92 25.54 -15.74
C ILE A 61 -6.12 24.45 -16.82
N SER A 62 -5.04 23.79 -17.22
CA SER A 62 -5.07 22.72 -18.23
C SER A 62 -5.06 21.32 -17.59
N ILE A 63 -5.11 21.22 -16.26
CA ILE A 63 -5.14 19.97 -15.52
C ILE A 63 -6.57 19.72 -15.05
N LEU A 64 -7.14 18.59 -15.46
CA LEU A 64 -8.44 18.10 -15.01
C LEU A 64 -8.27 17.42 -13.63
N LYS A 65 -9.06 17.82 -12.64
CA LYS A 65 -8.84 17.48 -11.21
C LYS A 65 -9.96 16.67 -10.59
N ASN A 66 -11.10 16.56 -11.26
CA ASN A 66 -12.28 15.84 -10.79
C ASN A 66 -13.16 15.40 -11.98
N GLU A 67 -14.20 14.64 -11.69
CA GLU A 67 -15.14 14.11 -12.68
C GLU A 67 -15.87 15.22 -13.44
N ASP A 68 -16.31 16.28 -12.76
CA ASP A 68 -17.00 17.41 -13.39
C ASP A 68 -16.13 18.09 -14.47
N GLU A 69 -14.85 18.35 -14.17
CA GLU A 69 -13.90 18.93 -15.13
C GLU A 69 -13.62 17.99 -16.31
N ILE A 70 -13.59 16.67 -16.07
CA ILE A 70 -13.39 15.67 -17.13
C ILE A 70 -14.61 15.64 -18.05
N ASP A 71 -15.80 15.59 -17.47
CA ASP A 71 -17.06 15.56 -18.22
C ASP A 71 -17.22 16.84 -19.04
N GLU A 72 -16.95 18.01 -18.45
CA GLU A 72 -16.97 19.29 -19.18
C GLU A 72 -15.99 19.29 -20.37
N TYR A 73 -14.80 18.70 -20.20
CA TYR A 73 -13.78 18.65 -21.26
C TYR A 73 -14.12 17.66 -22.40
N PHE A 74 -14.68 16.49 -22.10
CA PHE A 74 -14.92 15.45 -23.10
C PHE A 74 -16.32 15.46 -23.72
N LEU A 75 -17.32 16.03 -23.04
CA LEU A 75 -18.72 16.02 -23.48
C LEU A 75 -19.17 17.34 -24.13
N CYS A 76 -18.38 18.41 -24.03
CA CYS A 76 -18.60 19.67 -24.74
C CYS A 76 -17.82 19.73 -26.06
#